data_AF-A0A9D5F0H7-F1
#
_entry.id   AF-A0A9D5F0H7-F1
#
_cell.length_a   1.000
_cell.length_b   1.000
_cell.length_c   1.000
_cell.angle_alpha   90.00
_cell.angle_beta   90.00
_cell.angle_gamma   90.00
#
_symmetry.space_group_name_H-M   'P 1'
#
loop_
_entity.id
_entity.type
_entity.pdbx_description
1 polymer ?
#
loop_
_entity_poly.entity_id
_entity_poly.type
_entity_poly.pdbx_seq_one_letter_code
_entity_poly.pdbx_strand_id
1 'polypeptide(L)'
;MLTLVSNDPPGLRCNNNIQVAAELANSYKVPILIYPVSFMPPGTKAPIVWVGGENIAQSGGKLNGMISYTELADRFEVEGVTRQDKAGLLSTPAVKGSFEALKQSIKGQ
;
A
#
# COMPACT_ATOMS: atom_id res chain seq x y z
N MET A 1 -3.65 -4.40 -10.64
CA MET A 1 -4.07 -4.97 -9.33
C MET A 1 -2.92 -4.83 -8.35
N LEU A 2 -3.19 -4.32 -7.16
CA LEU A 2 -2.25 -4.18 -6.05
C LEU A 2 -2.55 -5.25 -5.00
N THR A 3 -1.57 -6.08 -4.67
CA THR A 3 -1.73 -7.16 -3.67
C THR A 3 -0.73 -7.00 -2.56
N LEU A 4 -1.21 -6.98 -1.31
CA LEU A 4 -0.41 -6.89 -0.10
C LEU A 4 -0.50 -8.22 0.65
N VAL A 5 0.64 -8.79 1.01
CA VAL A 5 0.72 -9.86 2.02
C VAL A 5 1.25 -9.23 3.29
N SER A 6 0.47 -9.28 4.37
CA SER A 6 0.77 -8.61 5.63
C SER A 6 0.97 -9.61 6.76
N ASN A 7 1.85 -9.29 7.72
CA ASN A 7 1.87 -10.01 8.99
C ASN A 7 0.50 -9.89 9.67
N ASP A 8 0.12 -10.90 10.44
CA ASP A 8 -1.07 -10.92 11.28
C ASP A 8 -0.68 -11.18 12.75
N PRO A 9 -0.71 -10.14 13.63
CA PRO A 9 -1.16 -8.77 13.36
C PRO A 9 -0.17 -7.95 12.51
N PRO A 10 -0.65 -6.91 11.79
CA PRO A 10 0.20 -6.09 10.93
C PRO A 10 1.13 -5.19 11.74
N GLY A 11 2.42 -5.28 11.44
CA GLY A 11 3.45 -4.38 11.99
C GLY A 11 3.60 -3.08 11.18
N LEU A 12 4.56 -2.24 11.58
CA LEU A 12 4.83 -0.91 11.00
C LEU A 12 4.89 -0.90 9.46
N ARG A 13 5.71 -1.79 8.87
CA ARG A 13 5.87 -1.88 7.40
C ARG A 13 4.57 -2.31 6.70
N CYS A 14 3.78 -3.19 7.32
CA CYS A 14 2.49 -3.64 6.78
C CYS A 14 1.47 -2.48 6.81
N ASN A 15 1.39 -1.78 7.95
CA ASN A 15 0.48 -0.64 8.10
C ASN A 15 0.86 0.53 7.17
N ASN A 16 2.14 0.75 6.90
CA ASN A 16 2.57 1.69 5.87
C ASN A 16 1.99 1.32 4.50
N ASN A 17 2.17 0.08 4.04
CA ASN A 17 1.70 -0.34 2.72
C ASN A 17 0.16 -0.30 2.60
N ILE A 18 -0.55 -0.64 3.67
CA ILE A 18 -2.03 -0.55 3.71
C ILE A 18 -2.49 0.91 3.55
N GLN A 19 -1.82 1.86 4.22
CA GLN A 19 -2.13 3.28 4.07
C GLN A 19 -1.83 3.80 2.67
N VAL A 20 -0.68 3.41 2.10
CA VAL A 20 -0.34 3.74 0.72
C VAL A 20 -1.41 3.20 -0.24
N ALA A 21 -1.86 1.96 -0.05
CA ALA A 21 -2.92 1.38 -0.87
C ALA A 21 -4.25 2.15 -0.72
N ALA A 22 -4.62 2.54 0.50
CA ALA A 22 -5.80 3.36 0.74
C ALA A 22 -5.70 4.73 0.05
N GLU A 23 -4.55 5.39 0.13
CA GLU A 23 -4.29 6.68 -0.54
C GLU A 23 -4.37 6.55 -2.07
N LEU A 24 -3.78 5.50 -2.64
CA LEU A 24 -3.84 5.23 -4.07
C LEU A 24 -5.27 4.97 -4.55
N ALA A 25 -6.09 4.22 -3.80
CA ALA A 25 -7.49 3.98 -4.15
C ALA A 25 -8.34 5.26 -4.22
N ASN A 26 -7.93 6.32 -3.52
CA ASN A 26 -8.61 7.62 -3.57
C ASN A 26 -8.25 8.44 -4.82
N SER A 27 -7.23 8.03 -5.57
CA SER A 27 -6.75 8.71 -6.78
C SER A 27 -6.85 7.86 -8.04
N TYR A 28 -6.76 6.54 -7.91
CA TYR A 28 -6.70 5.56 -9.00
C TYR A 28 -7.77 4.47 -8.85
N LYS A 29 -8.30 4.00 -9.99
CA LYS A 29 -9.21 2.87 -10.10
C LYS A 29 -8.40 1.57 -10.07
N VAL A 30 -7.92 1.17 -8.88
CA VAL A 30 -7.07 -0.02 -8.68
C VAL A 30 -7.75 -1.04 -7.76
N PRO A 31 -7.87 -2.32 -8.16
CA PRO A 31 -8.25 -3.39 -7.24
C PRO A 31 -7.14 -3.64 -6.23
N ILE A 32 -7.51 -3.66 -4.94
CA ILE A 32 -6.59 -3.92 -3.82
C ILE A 32 -7.00 -5.23 -3.14
N LEU A 33 -6.04 -6.13 -2.98
CA LEU A 33 -6.18 -7.37 -2.22
C LEU A 33 -5.20 -7.34 -1.04
N ILE A 34 -5.68 -7.69 0.15
CA ILE A 34 -4.84 -7.80 1.35
C ILE A 34 -5.02 -9.21 1.91
N TYR A 35 -3.92 -9.95 2.00
CA TYR A 35 -3.89 -11.30 2.56
C TYR A 35 -3.07 -11.33 3.86
N PRO A 36 -3.54 -12.02 4.92
CA PRO A 36 -2.70 -12.32 6.07
C PRO A 36 -1.64 -13.36 5.69
N VAL A 37 -0.44 -13.25 6.26
CA VAL A 37 0.68 -14.17 5.96
C VAL A 37 0.38 -15.59 6.42
N SER A 38 -0.47 -15.79 7.43
CA SER A 38 -0.95 -17.10 7.85
C SER A 38 -1.70 -17.89 6.76
N PHE A 39 -2.17 -17.22 5.70
CA PHE A 39 -2.87 -17.87 4.57
C PHE A 39 -1.92 -18.20 3.41
N MET A 40 -0.64 -17.85 3.54
CA MET A 40 0.38 -18.06 2.51
C MET A 40 1.19 -19.34 2.80
N PRO A 41 1.97 -19.86 1.83
CA PRO A 41 2.84 -21.01 2.06
C PRO A 41 3.79 -20.81 3.25
N PRO A 42 4.10 -21.88 4.02
CA PRO A 42 5.05 -21.80 5.14
C PRO A 42 6.39 -21.15 4.74
N GLY A 43 6.90 -20.28 5.62
CA GLY A 43 8.16 -19.57 5.39
C GLY A 43 8.05 -18.29 4.54
N THR A 44 6.83 -17.90 4.13
CA THR A 44 6.58 -16.61 3.47
C THR A 44 7.05 -15.43 4.33
N LYS A 45 7.88 -14.55 3.78
CA LYS A 45 8.47 -13.40 4.48
C LYS A 45 7.68 -12.11 4.21
N ALA A 46 6.62 -11.88 4.98
CA ALA A 46 5.85 -10.64 4.92
C ALA A 46 6.57 -9.45 5.63
N PRO A 47 6.26 -8.19 5.25
CA PRO A 47 5.35 -7.79 4.18
C PRO A 47 5.85 -8.09 2.76
N ILE A 48 4.91 -8.35 1.86
CA ILE A 48 5.14 -8.49 0.41
C ILE A 48 4.17 -7.59 -0.34
N VAL A 49 4.65 -6.91 -1.38
CA VAL A 49 3.84 -6.07 -2.27
C VAL A 49 3.98 -6.54 -3.70
N TRP A 50 2.85 -6.80 -4.35
CA TRP A 50 2.77 -7.16 -5.76
C TRP A 50 1.96 -6.14 -6.55
N VAL A 51 2.41 -5.83 -7.76
CA VAL A 51 1.68 -5.00 -8.73
C VAL A 51 1.63 -5.72 -10.05
N GLY A 52 0.43 -5.98 -10.58
CA GLY A 52 0.28 -6.60 -11.91
C GLY A 52 0.94 -7.99 -12.05
N GLY A 53 1.15 -8.71 -10.94
CA GLY A 53 1.85 -10.00 -10.92
C GLY A 53 3.36 -9.90 -10.66
N GLU A 54 3.92 -8.70 -10.54
CA GLU A 54 5.34 -8.50 -10.22
C GLU A 54 5.56 -8.25 -8.71
N ASN A 55 6.53 -8.94 -8.10
CA ASN A 55 6.98 -8.68 -6.74
C ASN A 55 7.88 -7.44 -6.72
N ILE A 56 7.40 -6.38 -6.09
CA ILE A 56 8.11 -5.09 -6.06
C ILE A 56 8.74 -4.78 -4.70
N ALA A 57 8.20 -5.36 -3.61
CA ALA A 57 8.78 -5.22 -2.28
C ALA A 57 8.56 -6.50 -1.46
N GLN A 58 9.57 -6.90 -0.69
CA GLN A 58 9.49 -8.06 0.20
C GLN A 58 10.43 -7.91 1.41
N SER A 59 9.97 -8.34 2.59
CA SER A 59 10.76 -8.34 3.83
C SER A 59 12.05 -9.15 3.67
N GLY A 60 13.19 -8.54 4.02
CA GLY A 60 14.52 -9.12 3.80
C GLY A 60 14.95 -9.18 2.32
N GLY A 61 14.23 -8.50 1.42
CA GLY A 61 14.53 -8.39 0.00
C GLY A 61 14.32 -6.96 -0.52
N LYS A 62 13.71 -6.84 -1.71
CA LYS A 62 13.45 -5.53 -2.34
C LYS A 62 12.75 -4.58 -1.38
N LEU A 63 13.34 -3.39 -1.20
CA LEU A 63 12.83 -2.30 -0.37
C LEU A 63 12.50 -2.71 1.08
N ASN A 64 13.04 -3.84 1.53
CA ASN A 64 12.72 -4.48 2.80
C ASN A 64 11.19 -4.60 3.08
N GLY A 65 10.39 -4.73 2.01
CA GLY A 65 8.94 -4.90 2.10
C GLY A 65 8.14 -3.62 2.36
N MET A 66 8.72 -2.42 2.21
CA MET A 66 7.97 -1.16 2.22
C MET A 66 7.94 -0.54 0.83
N ILE A 67 6.83 0.14 0.54
CA ILE A 67 6.68 0.97 -0.65
C ILE A 67 6.22 2.36 -0.24
N SER A 68 6.55 3.37 -1.05
CA SER A 68 6.00 4.72 -0.91
C SER A 68 4.81 4.95 -1.85
N TYR A 69 4.00 5.96 -1.55
CA TYR A 69 2.94 6.41 -2.45
C TYR A 69 3.51 6.84 -3.80
N THR A 70 4.59 7.63 -3.82
CA THR A 70 5.18 8.18 -5.03
C THR A 70 5.65 7.08 -5.98
N GLU A 71 6.37 6.07 -5.50
CA GLU A 71 6.85 4.96 -6.34
C GLU A 71 5.70 4.21 -7.03
N LEU A 72 4.60 3.97 -6.33
CA LEU A 72 3.43 3.30 -6.91
C LEU A 72 2.63 4.22 -7.82
N ALA A 73 2.49 5.50 -7.47
CA ALA A 73 1.79 6.48 -8.29
C ALA A 73 2.51 6.68 -9.63
N ASP A 74 3.83 6.86 -9.61
CA ASP A 74 4.65 7.01 -10.82
C ASP A 74 4.53 5.77 -11.72
N ARG A 75 4.57 4.57 -11.11
CA ARG A 75 4.33 3.33 -11.85
C ARG A 75 2.93 3.27 -12.46
N PHE A 76 1.90 3.65 -11.72
CA PHE A 76 0.52 3.66 -12.21
C PHE A 76 0.32 4.65 -13.36
N GLU A 77 1.00 5.80 -13.34
CA GLU A 77 0.99 6.75 -14.45
C GLU A 77 1.64 6.15 -15.70
N VAL A 78 2.81 5.51 -15.57
CA VAL A 78 3.50 4.84 -16.69
C VAL A 78 2.65 3.68 -17.25
N GLU A 79 1.99 2.91 -16.38
CA GLU A 79 1.11 1.80 -16.76
C GLU A 79 -0.27 2.26 -17.26
N GLY A 80 -0.58 3.56 -17.23
CA GLY A 80 -1.85 4.12 -17.69
C GLY A 80 -3.06 3.72 -16.84
N VAL A 81 -2.86 3.50 -15.53
CA VAL A 81 -3.95 3.16 -14.62
C VAL A 81 -4.94 4.33 -14.54
N THR A 82 -6.22 4.04 -14.79
CA THR A 82 -7.26 5.07 -14.83
C THR A 82 -7.40 5.77 -13.48
N ARG A 83 -7.47 7.10 -13.48
CA ARG A 83 -7.76 7.90 -12.29
C ARG A 83 -9.23 7.85 -11.89
N GLN A 84 -9.50 8.15 -10.62
CA GLN A 84 -10.87 8.39 -10.16
C GLN A 84 -11.42 9.67 -10.81
N ASP A 85 -12.72 9.68 -11.14
CA ASP A 85 -13.35 10.85 -11.77
C ASP A 85 -13.53 12.02 -10.79
N LYS A 86 -13.50 11.70 -9.49
CA LYS A 86 -13.54 12.65 -8.37
C LYS A 86 -12.55 12.19 -7.31
N ALA A 87 -11.98 13.14 -6.58
CA ALA A 87 -11.07 12.85 -5.50
C ALA A 87 -11.79 12.10 -4.36
N GLY A 88 -11.18 11.02 -3.85
CA GLY A 88 -11.75 10.24 -2.76
C GLY A 88 -11.69 10.96 -1.41
N LEU A 89 -12.42 10.43 -0.41
CA LEU A 89 -12.60 11.05 0.91
C LEU A 89 -11.28 11.43 1.60
N LEU A 90 -10.23 10.60 1.49
CA LEU A 90 -8.93 10.85 2.16
C LEU A 90 -8.24 12.13 1.67
N SER A 91 -8.57 12.59 0.47
CA SER A 91 -8.01 13.81 -0.11
C SER A 91 -8.79 15.09 0.25
N THR A 92 -9.98 14.94 0.85
CA THR A 92 -10.84 16.09 1.18
C THR A 92 -10.28 16.88 2.36
N PRO A 93 -10.50 18.20 2.43
CA PRO A 93 -9.99 19.04 3.51
C PRO A 93 -10.40 18.55 4.92
N ALA A 94 -11.59 17.99 5.04
CA ALA A 94 -12.12 17.50 6.32
C ALA A 94 -11.38 16.27 6.87
N VAL A 95 -10.75 15.45 6.01
CA VAL A 95 -10.13 14.18 6.41
C VAL A 95 -8.62 14.21 6.26
N LYS A 96 -8.10 14.97 5.28
CA LYS A 96 -6.68 15.01 4.91
C LYS A 96 -5.76 15.23 6.11
N GLY A 97 -6.09 16.18 7.00
CA GLY A 97 -5.27 16.49 8.18
C GLY A 97 -5.13 15.29 9.13
N SER A 98 -6.25 14.66 9.49
CA SER A 98 -6.27 13.49 10.36
C SER A 98 -5.58 12.28 9.72
N PHE A 99 -5.72 12.11 8.41
CA PHE A 99 -5.05 11.04 7.68
C PHE A 99 -3.53 11.23 7.65
N GLU A 100 -3.04 12.45 7.39
CA GLU A 100 -1.60 12.73 7.46
C GLU A 100 -1.05 12.55 8.88
N ALA A 101 -1.81 12.95 9.91
CA ALA A 101 -1.41 12.70 11.30
C ALA A 101 -1.30 11.19 11.61
N LEU A 102 -2.22 10.37 11.10
CA LEU A 102 -2.15 8.90 11.21
C LEU A 102 -0.94 8.32 10.47
N LYS A 103 -0.63 8.82 9.27
CA LYS A 103 0.57 8.41 8.52
C LYS A 103 1.84 8.69 9.29
N GLN A 104 1.92 9.86 9.92
CA GLN A 104 3.09 10.21 10.74
C GLN A 104 3.19 9.34 12.00
N SER A 105 2.08 9.07 12.70
CA SER A 105 2.13 8.24 13.91
C SER A 105 2.53 6.79 13.62
N ILE A 106 2.20 6.25 12.45
CA ILE A 106 2.56 4.88 12.05
C ILE A 106 4.00 4.77 11.57
N LYS A 107 4.56 5.81 10.94
CA LYS A 107 5.99 5.84 10.59
C LYS A 107 6.90 5.84 11.82
N GLY A 108 6.34 6.17 12.99
CA GLY A 108 7.01 6.19 14.28
C GLY A 108 7.72 7.51 14.56
N GLN A 109 7.90 7.78 15.86
CA GLN A 109 8.98 8.64 16.36
C GLN A 109 10.35 8.09 15.92
#